data_AF-A0AAW0W7H9-F1
#
_entry.id   AF-A0AAW0W7H9-F1
#
_cell.length_a   1.000
_cell.length_b   1.000
_cell.length_c   1.000
_cell.angle_alpha   90.00
_cell.angle_beta   90.00
_cell.angle_gamma   90.00
#
_symmetry.space_group_name_H-M   'P 1'
#
loop_
_entity.id
_entity.type
_entity.pdbx_description
1 polymer ?
#
loop_
_entity_poly.entity_id
_entity_poly.type
_entity_poly.pdbx_seq_one_letter_code
_entity_poly.pdbx_strand_id
1 'polypeptide(L)'
;VVLVFILSIASLVIYFIDASKDGVEHCQPWSVNTTQQIDLAFNIFFMVYFFIRFIAASDKLWFMLEMYSFVDYFTIPPSFVSIYLDRTWIGLRFLRALRLMSVPDILQYLNVLKTSSSIRLAQLCSIFIAVWLTGAGIIHLLENSGDPLDFTNAHPLSYWTCVYFLIVTMSTVGYGDVYCHTVFGRTFLVFFLLVGLAIFASCIPEIIDLVGTRSKYGGTLKNERGRRHIVVCGHITYESVSHFLKDFLHEDREDVDVEVVFLHRNEPDLEFEGLLKRNSTCVEFFQGTMFNSVDLERVKKAAGSGA
;
A
#
# COMPACT_ATOMS: atom_id res chain seq x y z
N VAL A 1 -6.03 -20.31 2.02
CA VAL A 1 -5.53 -18.91 2.22
C VAL A 1 -5.54 -18.12 0.91
N VAL A 2 -4.79 -18.50 -0.14
CA VAL A 2 -4.76 -17.78 -1.44
C VAL A 2 -6.15 -17.58 -2.05
N LEU A 3 -6.99 -18.62 -2.04
CA LEU A 3 -8.35 -18.52 -2.57
C LEU A 3 -9.20 -17.48 -1.81
N VAL A 4 -9.10 -17.44 -0.48
CA VAL A 4 -9.81 -16.47 0.37
C VAL A 4 -9.39 -15.04 0.02
N PHE A 5 -8.08 -14.84 -0.20
CA PHE A 5 -7.54 -13.55 -0.61
C PHE A 5 -8.12 -13.08 -1.96
N ILE A 6 -8.02 -13.92 -3.00
CA ILE A 6 -8.52 -13.58 -4.34
C ILE A 6 -10.02 -13.30 -4.31
N LEU A 7 -10.80 -14.16 -3.63
CA LEU A 7 -12.25 -13.97 -3.51
C LEU A 7 -12.61 -12.74 -2.68
N SER A 8 -11.81 -12.36 -1.67
CA SER A 8 -12.06 -11.14 -0.88
C SER A 8 -11.90 -9.88 -1.72
N ILE A 9 -10.87 -9.83 -2.58
CA ILE A 9 -10.67 -8.73 -3.52
C ILE A 9 -11.78 -8.72 -4.56
N ALA A 10 -12.11 -9.88 -5.15
CA ALA A 10 -13.19 -9.98 -6.13
C ALA A 10 -14.55 -9.55 -5.56
N SER A 11 -14.86 -9.93 -4.31
CA SER A 11 -16.08 -9.53 -3.60
C SER A 11 -16.14 -8.03 -3.30
N LEU A 12 -14.99 -7.39 -3.04
CA LEU A 12 -14.88 -5.94 -2.90
C LEU A 12 -15.06 -5.23 -4.25
N VAL A 13 -14.51 -5.77 -5.33
CA VAL A 13 -14.70 -5.23 -6.69
C VAL A 13 -16.16 -5.29 -7.12
N ILE A 14 -16.88 -6.38 -6.80
CA ILE A 14 -18.33 -6.45 -7.02
C ILE A 14 -19.05 -5.35 -6.26
N TYR A 15 -18.67 -5.10 -5.00
CA TYR A 15 -19.22 -3.98 -4.25
C TYR A 15 -18.97 -2.63 -4.95
N PHE A 16 -17.77 -2.37 -5.48
CA PHE A 16 -17.51 -1.13 -6.22
C PHE A 16 -18.33 -1.01 -7.50
N ILE A 17 -18.54 -2.12 -8.22
CA ILE A 17 -19.39 -2.13 -9.42
C ILE A 17 -20.83 -1.81 -9.05
N ASP A 18 -21.38 -2.45 -8.00
CA ASP A 18 -22.75 -2.20 -7.58
C ASP A 18 -22.92 -0.82 -6.94
N ALA A 19 -21.95 -0.32 -6.17
CA ALA A 19 -21.97 1.01 -5.57
C ALA A 19 -21.70 2.16 -6.56
N SER A 20 -21.23 1.85 -7.77
CA SER A 20 -21.11 2.83 -8.85
C SER A 20 -22.41 3.06 -9.62
N LYS A 21 -23.41 2.19 -9.43
CA LYS A 21 -24.75 2.35 -10.01
C LYS A 21 -25.57 3.32 -9.15
N ASP A 22 -26.54 3.98 -9.76
CA ASP A 22 -27.35 4.99 -9.10
C ASP A 22 -28.36 4.39 -8.11
N GLY A 23 -28.29 4.81 -6.85
CA GLY A 23 -29.25 4.42 -5.82
C GLY A 23 -28.77 3.28 -4.91
N VAL A 24 -29.45 3.14 -3.76
CA VAL A 24 -29.05 2.20 -2.69
C VAL A 24 -29.77 0.85 -2.78
N GLU A 25 -30.93 0.83 -3.45
CA GLU A 25 -31.82 -0.32 -3.59
C GLU A 25 -32.28 -0.46 -5.04
N HIS A 26 -32.15 -1.66 -5.59
CA HIS A 26 -32.72 -2.01 -6.89
C HIS A 26 -33.67 -3.21 -6.78
N CYS A 27 -34.87 -3.07 -7.34
CA CYS A 27 -35.83 -4.16 -7.46
C CYS A 27 -35.58 -4.89 -8.79
N GLN A 28 -34.72 -5.90 -8.77
CA GLN A 28 -34.46 -6.76 -9.92
C GLN A 28 -34.51 -8.22 -9.50
N PRO A 29 -35.20 -9.09 -10.26
CA PRO A 29 -35.25 -10.51 -9.97
C PRO A 29 -33.85 -11.15 -10.09
N TRP A 30 -33.55 -12.08 -9.19
CA TRP A 30 -32.24 -12.72 -9.08
C TRP A 30 -31.75 -13.40 -10.38
N SER A 31 -32.68 -13.91 -11.20
CA SER A 31 -32.36 -14.61 -12.44
C SER A 31 -31.69 -13.73 -13.50
N VAL A 32 -31.96 -12.43 -13.48
CA VAL A 32 -31.47 -11.48 -14.49
C VAL A 32 -30.15 -10.82 -14.04
N ASN A 33 -29.90 -10.75 -12.74
CA ASN A 33 -28.77 -10.01 -12.19
C ASN A 33 -27.53 -10.89 -11.97
N THR A 34 -26.63 -10.91 -12.96
CA THR A 34 -25.37 -11.67 -12.89
C THR A 34 -24.48 -11.24 -11.72
N THR A 35 -24.45 -9.95 -11.35
CA THR A 35 -23.59 -9.50 -10.24
C THR A 35 -24.06 -10.08 -8.91
N GLN A 36 -25.37 -10.19 -8.69
CA GLN A 36 -25.95 -10.81 -7.50
C GLN A 36 -25.69 -12.33 -7.46
N GLN A 37 -25.72 -13.01 -8.61
CA GLN A 37 -25.40 -14.45 -8.69
C GLN A 37 -23.95 -14.73 -8.30
N ILE A 38 -23.01 -13.93 -8.82
CA ILE A 38 -21.58 -14.05 -8.47
C ILE A 38 -21.37 -13.66 -7.00
N ASP A 39 -22.02 -12.61 -6.51
CA ASP A 39 -21.94 -12.18 -5.12
C ASP A 39 -22.39 -13.30 -4.16
N LEU A 40 -23.51 -13.94 -4.46
CA LEU A 40 -24.01 -15.09 -3.70
C LEU A 40 -23.00 -16.23 -3.66
N ALA A 41 -22.39 -16.59 -4.81
CA ALA A 41 -21.38 -17.64 -4.86
C ALA A 41 -20.19 -17.34 -3.92
N PHE A 42 -19.75 -16.08 -3.88
CA PHE A 42 -18.70 -15.65 -2.96
C PHE A 42 -19.15 -15.70 -1.50
N ASN A 43 -20.37 -15.25 -1.18
CA ASN A 43 -20.89 -15.29 0.20
C ASN A 43 -21.11 -16.73 0.69
N ILE A 44 -21.51 -17.68 -0.16
CA ILE A 44 -21.57 -19.11 0.18
C ILE A 44 -20.18 -19.64 0.54
N PHE A 45 -19.16 -19.30 -0.26
CA PHE A 45 -17.78 -19.66 0.06
C PHE A 45 -17.33 -19.06 1.41
N PHE A 46 -17.61 -17.77 1.66
CA PHE A 46 -17.27 -17.13 2.93
C PHE A 46 -18.04 -17.70 4.13
N MET A 47 -19.28 -18.14 3.93
CA MET A 47 -20.06 -18.82 4.95
C MET A 47 -19.42 -20.15 5.35
N VAL A 48 -19.01 -20.97 4.38
CA VAL A 48 -18.29 -22.21 4.66
C VAL A 48 -16.96 -21.92 5.36
N TYR A 49 -16.22 -20.91 4.89
CA TYR A 49 -14.97 -20.49 5.51
C TYR A 49 -15.16 -20.00 6.95
N PHE A 50 -16.22 -19.25 7.23
CA PHE A 50 -16.61 -18.82 8.58
C PHE A 50 -16.85 -20.02 9.50
N PHE A 51 -17.62 -21.03 9.05
CA PHE A 51 -17.87 -22.23 9.86
C PHE A 51 -16.61 -23.06 10.12
N ILE A 52 -15.72 -23.19 9.13
CA ILE A 52 -14.42 -23.86 9.32
C ILE A 52 -13.62 -23.15 10.43
N ARG A 53 -13.53 -21.81 10.37
CA ARG A 53 -12.84 -21.03 11.40
C ARG A 53 -13.52 -21.13 12.77
N PHE A 54 -14.84 -21.11 12.81
CA PHE A 54 -15.62 -21.26 14.05
C PHE A 54 -15.36 -22.60 14.75
N ILE A 55 -15.29 -23.69 13.98
CA ILE A 55 -15.00 -25.03 14.52
C ILE A 55 -13.54 -25.14 14.96
N ALA A 56 -12.62 -24.53 14.22
CA ALA A 56 -11.19 -24.54 14.53
C ALA A 56 -10.79 -23.63 15.72
N ALA A 57 -11.64 -22.69 16.11
CA ALA A 57 -11.38 -21.77 17.21
C ALA A 57 -11.46 -22.47 18.57
N SER A 58 -10.42 -22.32 19.40
CA SER A 58 -10.39 -22.82 20.77
C SER A 58 -11.45 -22.15 21.64
N ASP A 59 -11.57 -20.81 21.54
CA ASP A 59 -12.53 -19.99 22.29
C ASP A 59 -13.60 -19.43 21.38
N LYS A 60 -14.77 -20.09 21.37
CA LYS A 60 -15.88 -19.75 20.47
C LYS A 60 -16.44 -18.33 20.69
N LEU A 61 -16.49 -17.87 21.94
CA LEU A 61 -16.99 -16.52 22.26
C LEU A 61 -16.03 -15.43 21.78
N TRP A 62 -14.73 -15.63 21.96
CA TRP A 62 -13.73 -14.67 21.50
C TRP A 62 -13.72 -14.58 19.99
N PHE A 63 -13.83 -15.73 19.31
CA PHE A 63 -13.97 -15.79 17.87
C PHE A 63 -15.21 -15.02 17.36
N MET A 64 -16.35 -15.08 18.07
CA MET A 64 -17.54 -14.33 17.68
C MET A 64 -17.37 -12.80 17.80
N LEU A 65 -16.48 -12.35 18.69
CA LEU A 65 -16.17 -10.93 18.88
C LEU A 65 -14.98 -10.44 18.02
N GLU A 66 -14.44 -11.31 17.16
CA GLU A 66 -13.35 -10.95 16.26
C GLU A 66 -13.84 -10.04 15.13
N MET A 67 -13.00 -9.07 14.74
CA MET A 67 -13.33 -8.07 13.72
C MET A 67 -13.75 -8.70 12.38
N TYR A 68 -13.07 -9.77 11.96
CA TYR A 68 -13.41 -10.50 10.74
C TYR A 68 -14.76 -11.23 10.82
N SER A 69 -15.15 -11.70 12.00
CA SER A 69 -16.45 -12.32 12.25
C SER A 69 -17.56 -11.27 12.12
N PHE A 70 -17.36 -10.06 12.63
CA PHE A 70 -18.30 -8.95 12.43
C PHE A 70 -18.51 -8.62 10.95
N VAL A 71 -17.44 -8.58 10.14
CA VAL A 71 -17.57 -8.36 8.69
C VAL A 71 -18.43 -9.46 8.06
N ASP A 72 -18.23 -10.73 8.42
CA ASP A 72 -19.03 -11.84 7.92
C ASP A 72 -20.51 -11.72 8.34
N TYR A 73 -20.81 -11.30 9.58
CA TYR A 73 -22.18 -11.11 10.07
C TYR A 73 -22.97 -10.03 9.33
N PHE A 74 -22.31 -8.95 8.92
CA PHE A 74 -22.99 -7.86 8.22
C PHE A 74 -23.01 -8.02 6.70
N THR A 75 -22.19 -8.91 6.14
CA THR A 75 -22.10 -9.10 4.68
C THR A 75 -22.81 -10.36 4.20
N ILE A 76 -22.80 -11.46 4.96
CA ILE A 76 -23.30 -12.76 4.51
C ILE A 76 -24.83 -12.87 4.65
N PRO A 77 -25.47 -12.70 5.83
CA PRO A 77 -26.92 -12.84 5.96
C PRO A 77 -27.73 -11.91 5.03
N PRO A 78 -27.40 -10.61 4.87
CA PRO A 78 -28.14 -9.74 3.96
C PRO A 78 -28.13 -10.20 2.49
N SER A 79 -27.07 -10.90 2.07
CA SER A 79 -26.98 -11.45 0.70
C SER A 79 -28.01 -12.56 0.44
N PHE A 80 -28.31 -13.39 1.46
CA PHE A 80 -29.34 -14.41 1.37
C PHE A 80 -30.74 -13.80 1.45
N VAL A 81 -30.94 -12.81 2.34
CA VAL A 81 -32.21 -12.08 2.45
C VAL A 81 -32.55 -11.35 1.15
N SER A 82 -31.55 -10.79 0.47
CA SER A 82 -31.71 -10.11 -0.83
C SER A 82 -32.32 -11.02 -1.91
N ILE A 83 -32.07 -12.34 -1.85
CA ILE A 83 -32.66 -13.31 -2.78
C ILE A 83 -34.09 -13.63 -2.37
N TYR A 84 -34.34 -13.83 -1.08
CA TYR A 84 -35.68 -14.12 -0.58
C TYR A 84 -36.68 -12.99 -0.86
N LEU A 85 -36.20 -11.74 -0.87
CA LEU A 85 -37.02 -10.55 -1.12
C LEU A 85 -37.03 -10.09 -2.59
N ASP A 86 -36.26 -10.71 -3.49
CA ASP A 86 -36.04 -10.24 -4.87
C ASP A 86 -35.65 -8.75 -4.96
N ARG A 87 -34.84 -8.28 -3.99
CA ARG A 87 -34.37 -6.89 -3.90
C ARG A 87 -32.89 -6.85 -3.57
N THR A 88 -32.11 -6.09 -4.33
CA THR A 88 -30.70 -5.84 -4.03
C THR A 88 -30.55 -4.58 -3.20
N TRP A 89 -29.98 -4.73 -2.01
CA TRP A 89 -29.64 -3.62 -1.12
C TRP A 89 -28.12 -3.56 -0.94
N ILE A 90 -27.54 -2.39 -1.19
CA ILE A 90 -26.09 -2.14 -1.02
C ILE A 90 -25.70 -2.20 0.45
N GLY A 91 -26.52 -1.63 1.34
CA GLY A 91 -26.41 -1.73 2.81
C GLY A 91 -24.98 -1.64 3.34
N LEU A 92 -24.61 -2.61 4.18
CA LEU A 92 -23.30 -2.68 4.86
C LEU A 92 -22.21 -3.43 4.07
N ARG A 93 -22.40 -3.62 2.75
CA ARG A 93 -21.42 -4.36 1.91
C ARG A 93 -20.04 -3.69 1.87
N PHE A 94 -19.95 -2.40 2.15
CA PHE A 94 -18.67 -1.68 2.25
C PHE A 94 -17.73 -2.24 3.33
N LEU A 95 -18.26 -2.92 4.36
CA LEU A 95 -17.45 -3.56 5.41
C LEU A 95 -16.51 -4.63 4.84
N ARG A 96 -16.74 -5.12 3.61
CA ARG A 96 -15.79 -6.00 2.90
C ARG A 96 -14.42 -5.35 2.70
N ALA A 97 -14.33 -4.02 2.64
CA ALA A 97 -13.06 -3.32 2.55
C ALA A 97 -12.14 -3.59 3.76
N LEU A 98 -12.72 -3.85 4.94
CA LEU A 98 -11.97 -4.21 6.15
C LEU A 98 -11.23 -5.54 6.03
N ARG A 99 -11.63 -6.42 5.10
CA ARG A 99 -10.89 -7.66 4.82
C ARG A 99 -9.50 -7.40 4.25
N LEU A 100 -9.26 -6.21 3.69
CA LEU A 100 -7.92 -5.81 3.25
C LEU A 100 -6.91 -5.83 4.41
N MET A 101 -7.33 -5.62 5.66
CA MET A 101 -6.45 -5.70 6.83
C MET A 101 -5.73 -7.04 6.97
N SER A 102 -6.29 -8.12 6.39
CA SER A 102 -5.66 -9.46 6.38
C SER A 102 -4.61 -9.66 5.26
N VAL A 103 -4.52 -8.76 4.28
CA VAL A 103 -3.57 -8.83 3.15
C VAL A 103 -2.11 -9.02 3.62
N PRO A 104 -1.59 -8.25 4.58
CA PRO A 104 -0.19 -8.38 5.01
C PRO A 104 0.13 -9.74 5.60
N ASP A 105 -0.79 -10.33 6.37
CA ASP A 105 -0.63 -11.65 6.98
C ASP A 105 -0.62 -12.76 5.92
N ILE A 106 -1.49 -12.62 4.91
CA ILE A 106 -1.54 -13.55 3.79
C ILE A 106 -0.26 -13.46 2.95
N LEU A 107 0.23 -12.25 2.68
CA LEU A 107 1.48 -12.06 1.92
C LEU A 107 2.71 -12.59 2.68
N GLN A 108 2.71 -12.54 4.01
CA GLN A 108 3.71 -13.20 4.85
C GLN A 108 3.61 -14.71 4.75
N TYR A 109 2.40 -15.28 4.84
CA TYR A 109 2.17 -16.72 4.69
C TYR A 109 2.65 -17.24 3.33
N LEU A 110 2.56 -16.42 2.27
CA LEU A 110 3.03 -16.76 0.93
C LEU A 110 4.53 -16.50 0.70
N ASN A 111 5.30 -16.15 1.73
CA ASN A 111 6.72 -15.80 1.64
C ASN A 111 7.04 -14.69 0.63
N VAL A 112 6.08 -13.80 0.34
CA VAL A 112 6.25 -12.64 -0.55
C VAL A 112 6.90 -11.49 0.22
N LEU A 113 6.43 -11.23 1.45
CA LEU A 113 7.01 -10.23 2.35
C LEU A 113 8.00 -10.91 3.29
N LYS A 114 9.30 -10.66 3.09
CA LYS A 114 10.39 -11.29 3.87
C LYS A 114 11.03 -10.36 4.90
N THR A 115 11.03 -9.06 4.62
CA THR A 115 11.68 -8.05 5.47
C THR A 115 10.69 -7.43 6.44
N SER A 116 11.10 -7.19 7.69
CA SER A 116 10.28 -6.53 8.72
C SER A 116 9.75 -5.16 8.25
N SER A 117 10.58 -4.36 7.57
CA SER A 117 10.18 -3.07 6.99
C SER A 117 9.08 -3.21 5.95
N SER A 118 9.15 -4.21 5.08
CA SER A 118 8.13 -4.46 4.04
C SER A 118 6.82 -4.97 4.64
N ILE A 119 6.89 -5.80 5.69
CA ILE A 119 5.72 -6.26 6.44
C ILE A 119 5.03 -5.07 7.10
N ARG A 120 5.78 -4.24 7.83
CA ARG A 120 5.27 -3.04 8.49
C ARG A 120 4.63 -2.06 7.49
N LEU A 121 5.30 -1.83 6.36
CA LEU A 121 4.78 -0.99 5.28
C LEU A 121 3.45 -1.52 4.73
N ALA A 122 3.39 -2.83 4.43
CA ALA A 122 2.16 -3.45 3.93
C ALA A 122 1.01 -3.37 4.95
N GLN A 123 1.31 -3.51 6.25
CA GLN A 123 0.34 -3.35 7.34
C GLN A 123 -0.22 -1.93 7.40
N LEU A 124 0.64 -0.92 7.40
CA LEU A 124 0.22 0.49 7.44
C LEU A 124 -0.63 0.86 6.22
N CYS A 125 -0.16 0.52 5.02
CA CYS A 125 -0.89 0.79 3.77
C CYS A 125 -2.25 0.08 3.77
N SER A 126 -2.30 -1.18 4.19
CA SER A 126 -3.53 -1.95 4.22
C SER A 126 -4.55 -1.36 5.21
N ILE A 127 -4.13 -1.03 6.43
CA ILE A 127 -5.00 -0.43 7.45
C ILE A 127 -5.52 0.93 6.95
N PHE A 128 -4.65 1.76 6.41
CA PHE A 128 -5.02 3.07 5.87
C PHE A 128 -6.08 2.95 4.76
N ILE A 129 -5.83 2.09 3.75
CA ILE A 129 -6.75 1.87 2.64
C ILE A 129 -8.08 1.27 3.13
N ALA A 130 -8.05 0.30 4.05
CA ALA A 130 -9.23 -0.34 4.59
C ALA A 130 -10.14 0.67 5.33
N VAL A 131 -9.56 1.50 6.22
CA VAL A 131 -10.30 2.52 6.97
C VAL A 131 -10.84 3.60 6.05
N TRP A 132 -10.05 4.05 5.08
CA TRP A 132 -10.47 5.06 4.11
C TRP A 132 -11.66 4.60 3.25
N LEU A 133 -11.58 3.41 2.66
CA LEU A 133 -12.66 2.85 1.83
C LEU A 133 -13.91 2.54 2.66
N THR A 134 -13.75 2.03 3.88
CA THR A 134 -14.89 1.76 4.77
C THR A 134 -15.58 3.05 5.19
N GLY A 135 -14.82 4.09 5.54
CA GLY A 135 -15.37 5.41 5.84
C GLY A 135 -16.14 5.99 4.66
N ALA A 136 -15.63 5.83 3.43
CA ALA A 136 -16.29 6.30 2.23
C ALA A 136 -17.61 5.57 2.00
N GLY A 137 -17.64 4.25 2.26
CA GLY A 137 -18.84 3.44 2.20
C GLY A 137 -19.91 3.83 3.24
N ILE A 138 -19.49 4.22 4.45
CA ILE A 138 -20.41 4.72 5.48
C ILE A 138 -21.05 6.04 5.03
N ILE A 139 -20.24 7.01 4.58
CA ILE A 139 -20.77 8.29 4.08
C ILE A 139 -21.68 8.08 2.88
N HIS A 140 -21.28 7.22 1.94
CA HIS A 140 -22.09 6.84 0.79
C HIS A 140 -23.45 6.27 1.23
N LEU A 141 -23.49 5.39 2.23
CA LEU A 141 -24.74 4.84 2.75
C LEU A 141 -25.59 5.94 3.41
N LEU A 142 -25.00 6.77 4.27
CA LEU A 142 -25.72 7.79 5.03
C LEU A 142 -26.30 8.89 4.14
N GLU A 143 -25.50 9.43 3.21
CA GLU A 143 -25.94 10.51 2.32
C GLU A 143 -26.99 10.05 1.31
N ASN A 144 -26.84 8.84 0.74
CA ASN A 144 -27.82 8.31 -0.21
C ASN A 144 -29.11 7.79 0.46
N SER A 145 -29.04 7.34 1.71
CA SER A 145 -30.25 6.87 2.43
C SER A 145 -31.05 8.04 3.03
N GLY A 146 -30.39 9.16 3.35
CA GLY A 146 -31.03 10.29 4.02
C GLY A 146 -31.22 10.07 5.53
N ASP A 147 -31.65 11.14 6.23
CA ASP A 147 -31.85 11.08 7.68
C ASP A 147 -33.13 10.27 8.04
N PRO A 148 -33.07 9.34 9.01
CA PRO A 148 -34.18 8.45 9.40
C PRO A 148 -35.50 9.11 9.81
N LEU A 149 -35.47 10.40 10.17
CA LEU A 149 -36.67 11.09 10.67
C LEU A 149 -37.63 11.42 9.53
N ASP A 150 -37.11 11.94 8.40
CA ASP A 150 -37.94 12.41 7.29
C ASP A 150 -37.55 11.78 5.93
N PHE A 151 -36.38 11.15 5.82
CA PHE A 151 -35.78 10.60 4.59
C PHE A 151 -35.77 11.55 3.37
N THR A 152 -36.05 12.84 3.59
CA THR A 152 -36.22 13.85 2.53
C THR A 152 -34.91 14.50 2.11
N ASN A 153 -33.89 14.48 2.97
CA ASN A 153 -32.60 15.12 2.76
C ASN A 153 -31.56 14.21 2.09
N ALA A 154 -31.99 13.19 1.34
CA ALA A 154 -31.08 12.31 0.63
C ALA A 154 -30.32 13.09 -0.45
N HIS A 155 -28.99 13.00 -0.42
CA HIS A 155 -28.12 13.65 -1.40
C HIS A 155 -27.38 12.56 -2.20
N PRO A 156 -27.76 12.34 -3.47
CA PRO A 156 -27.20 11.25 -4.24
C PRO A 156 -25.73 11.52 -4.57
N LEU A 157 -24.84 10.76 -3.92
CA LEU A 157 -23.40 10.82 -4.13
C LEU A 157 -22.90 9.47 -4.61
N SER A 158 -22.09 9.47 -5.66
CA SER A 158 -21.38 8.26 -6.08
C SER A 158 -20.37 7.84 -5.03
N TYR A 159 -20.13 6.53 -4.90
CA TYR A 159 -19.12 5.98 -4.00
C TYR A 159 -17.74 6.61 -4.22
N TRP A 160 -17.34 6.81 -5.48
CA TRP A 160 -16.04 7.40 -5.81
C TRP A 160 -15.93 8.88 -5.41
N THR A 161 -17.05 9.61 -5.46
CA THR A 161 -17.12 10.98 -4.94
C THR A 161 -16.92 11.00 -3.42
N CYS A 162 -17.45 10.01 -2.70
CA CYS A 162 -17.23 9.86 -1.25
C CYS A 162 -15.76 9.49 -0.93
N VAL A 163 -15.13 8.64 -1.75
CA VAL A 163 -13.71 8.29 -1.64
C VAL A 163 -12.83 9.55 -1.83
N TYR A 164 -13.11 10.34 -2.87
CA TYR A 164 -12.46 11.62 -3.13
C TYR A 164 -12.66 12.61 -1.97
N PHE A 165 -13.90 12.79 -1.52
CA PHE A 165 -14.24 13.67 -0.41
C PHE A 165 -13.45 13.32 0.86
N LEU A 166 -13.34 12.04 1.20
CA LEU A 166 -12.60 11.63 2.39
C LEU A 166 -11.10 11.87 2.29
N ILE A 167 -10.46 11.62 1.14
CA ILE A 167 -9.01 11.86 1.04
C ILE A 167 -8.69 13.35 1.09
N VAL A 168 -9.52 14.20 0.49
CA VAL A 168 -9.41 15.67 0.56
C VAL A 168 -9.61 16.18 1.99
N THR A 169 -10.54 15.58 2.73
CA THR A 169 -10.83 15.99 4.11
C THR A 169 -9.79 15.47 5.11
N MET A 170 -9.35 14.22 4.97
CA MET A 170 -8.25 13.64 5.78
C MET A 170 -6.92 14.35 5.55
N SER A 171 -6.65 14.80 4.34
CA SER A 171 -5.44 15.60 4.03
C SER A 171 -5.56 17.05 4.49
N THR A 172 -6.64 17.43 5.18
CA THR A 172 -6.92 18.80 5.68
C THR A 172 -7.01 19.87 4.59
N VAL A 173 -7.20 19.47 3.33
CA VAL A 173 -7.33 20.41 2.19
C VAL A 173 -8.72 21.05 2.19
N GLY A 174 -9.78 20.23 2.23
CA GLY A 174 -11.15 20.71 2.38
C GLY A 174 -11.61 21.72 1.33
N TYR A 175 -11.59 21.36 0.04
CA TYR A 175 -12.00 22.25 -1.05
C TYR A 175 -13.42 22.83 -0.91
N GLY A 176 -14.34 22.09 -0.28
CA GLY A 176 -15.73 22.51 -0.09
C GLY A 176 -16.63 22.31 -1.32
N ASP A 177 -16.12 21.62 -2.35
CA ASP A 177 -16.86 21.20 -3.54
C ASP A 177 -17.85 20.06 -3.25
N VAL A 178 -17.45 19.13 -2.38
CA VAL A 178 -18.29 18.03 -1.87
C VAL A 178 -18.34 18.10 -0.36
N TYR A 179 -19.52 17.95 0.23
CA TYR A 179 -19.72 17.93 1.68
C TYR A 179 -20.99 17.16 2.06
N CYS A 180 -21.03 16.67 3.29
CA CYS A 180 -22.20 15.96 3.83
C CYS A 180 -23.35 16.93 4.11
N HIS A 181 -24.54 16.64 3.56
CA HIS A 181 -25.76 17.39 3.84
C HIS A 181 -26.53 16.81 5.02
N THR A 182 -26.48 15.49 5.20
CA THR A 182 -27.27 14.78 6.23
C THR A 182 -26.71 15.03 7.64
N VAL A 183 -27.60 15.02 8.64
CA VAL A 183 -27.20 15.19 10.05
C VAL A 183 -26.33 14.01 10.51
N PHE A 184 -26.69 12.79 10.12
CA PHE A 184 -25.91 11.60 10.44
C PHE A 184 -24.56 11.58 9.71
N GLY A 185 -24.51 11.99 8.43
CA GLY A 185 -23.26 12.10 7.68
C GLY A 185 -22.29 13.09 8.31
N ARG A 186 -22.77 14.28 8.69
CA ARG A 186 -21.97 15.29 9.41
C ARG A 186 -21.49 14.80 10.77
N THR A 187 -22.36 14.15 11.54
CA THR A 187 -22.02 13.60 12.86
C THR A 187 -20.93 12.53 12.73
N PHE A 188 -21.09 11.61 11.78
CA PHE A 188 -20.08 10.60 11.47
C PHE A 188 -18.75 11.25 11.07
N LEU A 189 -18.77 12.25 10.19
CA LEU A 189 -17.57 12.93 9.72
C LEU A 189 -16.78 13.56 10.88
N VAL A 190 -17.43 14.18 11.86
CA VAL A 190 -16.76 14.78 13.04
C VAL A 190 -15.97 13.73 13.81
N PHE A 191 -16.60 12.59 14.16
CA PHE A 191 -15.91 11.51 14.87
C PHE A 191 -14.84 10.84 14.00
N PHE A 192 -15.13 10.65 12.72
CA PHE A 192 -14.23 10.04 11.78
C PHE A 192 -12.96 10.87 11.56
N LEU A 193 -13.05 12.20 11.52
CA LEU A 193 -11.87 13.06 11.37
C LEU A 193 -10.99 13.07 12.62
N LEU A 194 -11.55 12.96 13.83
CA LEU A 194 -10.74 12.84 15.06
C LEU A 194 -9.80 11.63 15.00
N VAL A 195 -10.30 10.50 14.49
CA VAL A 195 -9.50 9.27 14.34
C VAL A 195 -8.68 9.27 13.05
N GLY A 196 -9.30 9.67 11.94
CA GLY A 196 -8.72 9.66 10.60
C GLY A 196 -7.51 10.58 10.46
N LEU A 197 -7.54 11.76 11.07
CA LEU A 197 -6.39 12.68 11.08
C LEU A 197 -5.21 12.11 11.89
N ALA A 198 -5.48 11.43 13.01
CA ALA A 198 -4.43 10.77 13.79
C ALA A 198 -3.78 9.62 13.02
N ILE A 199 -4.58 8.82 12.29
CA ILE A 199 -4.08 7.76 11.42
C ILE A 199 -3.29 8.37 10.25
N PHE A 200 -3.82 9.40 9.57
CA PHE A 200 -3.14 10.03 8.43
C PHE A 200 -1.79 10.64 8.85
N ALA A 201 -1.76 11.39 9.96
CA ALA A 201 -0.57 12.05 10.47
C ALA A 201 0.52 11.07 10.93
N SER A 202 0.15 9.86 11.37
CA SER A 202 1.12 8.84 11.79
C SER A 202 1.56 7.93 10.63
N CYS A 203 0.62 7.48 9.80
CA CYS A 203 0.91 6.53 8.71
C CYS A 203 1.75 7.17 7.60
N ILE A 204 1.47 8.40 7.17
CA ILE A 204 2.14 8.99 6.01
C ILE A 204 3.65 9.17 6.24
N PRO A 205 4.14 9.78 7.35
CA PRO A 205 5.57 9.89 7.60
C PRO A 205 6.26 8.54 7.74
N GLU A 206 5.63 7.58 8.41
CA GLU A 206 6.19 6.22 8.59
C GLU A 206 6.30 5.49 7.24
N ILE A 207 5.30 5.61 6.37
CA ILE A 207 5.36 5.07 5.00
C ILE A 207 6.50 5.73 4.21
N ILE A 208 6.67 7.05 4.31
CA ILE A 208 7.74 7.77 3.61
C ILE A 208 9.11 7.31 4.09
N ASP A 209 9.30 7.13 5.40
CA ASP A 209 10.57 6.68 5.97
C ASP A 209 10.90 5.23 5.54
N LEU A 210 9.90 4.34 5.57
CA LEU A 210 10.04 2.94 5.15
C LEU A 210 10.28 2.77 3.65
N VAL A 211 9.73 3.66 2.81
CA VAL A 211 9.99 3.68 1.36
C VAL A 211 11.31 4.37 1.05
N GLY A 212 11.67 5.39 1.84
CA GLY A 212 12.88 6.20 1.70
C GLY A 212 14.16 5.50 2.13
N THR A 213 14.09 4.43 2.92
CA THR A 213 15.25 3.65 3.40
C THR A 213 15.98 2.85 2.31
N ARG A 214 15.64 3.06 1.03
CA ARG A 214 16.39 2.46 -0.07
C ARG A 214 17.78 3.11 -0.14
N SER A 215 18.81 2.31 0.16
CA SER A 215 20.23 2.70 0.04
C SER A 215 20.49 3.46 -1.27
N LYS A 216 20.73 4.76 -1.16
CA LYS A 216 20.98 5.67 -2.29
C LYS A 216 22.20 5.25 -3.11
N TYR A 217 23.19 4.67 -2.45
CA TYR A 217 24.44 4.18 -3.02
C TYR A 217 24.44 2.65 -3.20
N GLY A 218 23.25 2.09 -3.44
CA GLY A 218 23.06 0.69 -3.80
C GLY A 218 23.38 0.41 -5.27
N GLY A 219 23.08 -0.81 -5.75
CA GLY A 219 23.21 -1.18 -7.16
C GLY A 219 24.54 -1.85 -7.53
N THR A 220 24.76 -2.04 -8.83
CA THR A 220 25.93 -2.71 -9.42
C THR A 220 26.59 -1.81 -10.44
N LEU A 221 27.92 -1.82 -10.50
CA LEU A 221 28.71 -1.11 -11.50
C LEU A 221 28.33 -1.60 -12.90
N LYS A 222 28.00 -0.66 -13.80
CA LYS A 222 27.67 -1.00 -15.19
C LYS A 222 28.95 -1.26 -15.98
N ASN A 223 28.95 -2.31 -16.79
CA ASN A 223 30.10 -2.66 -17.60
C ASN A 223 30.07 -1.88 -18.94
N GLU A 224 30.66 -0.69 -18.96
CA GLU A 224 30.99 -0.01 -20.22
C GLU A 224 32.20 -0.69 -20.88
N ARG A 225 32.03 -1.16 -22.11
CA ARG A 225 33.08 -1.86 -22.87
C ARG A 225 34.27 -0.94 -23.11
N GLY A 226 35.46 -1.34 -22.65
CA GLY A 226 36.73 -0.65 -22.90
C GLY A 226 37.25 0.19 -21.74
N ARG A 227 36.40 0.55 -20.76
CA ARG A 227 36.81 1.36 -19.60
C ARG A 227 37.31 0.52 -18.44
N ARG A 228 38.60 0.70 -18.12
CA ARG A 228 39.21 0.13 -16.91
C ARG A 228 38.59 0.81 -15.69
N HIS A 229 38.49 0.10 -14.57
CA HIS A 229 38.03 0.67 -13.32
C HIS A 229 38.98 0.29 -12.19
N ILE A 230 39.10 1.16 -11.19
CA ILE A 230 39.86 0.93 -9.96
C ILE A 230 38.90 1.01 -8.79
N VAL A 231 38.90 0.00 -7.93
CA VAL A 231 38.11 0.00 -6.70
C VAL A 231 38.98 0.53 -5.56
N VAL A 232 38.58 1.66 -4.98
CA VAL A 232 39.25 2.30 -3.85
C VAL A 232 38.47 2.00 -2.58
N CYS A 233 39.16 1.51 -1.56
CA CYS A 233 38.60 1.07 -0.28
C CYS A 233 39.46 1.55 0.89
N GLY A 234 38.92 1.49 2.11
CA GLY A 234 39.63 1.82 3.35
C GLY A 234 39.10 3.09 4.00
N HIS A 235 40.00 3.97 4.44
CA HIS A 235 39.65 5.24 5.07
C HIS A 235 39.29 6.30 4.01
N ILE A 236 38.02 6.30 3.63
CA ILE A 236 37.45 7.19 2.62
C ILE A 236 36.79 8.36 3.37
N THR A 237 37.42 9.53 3.30
CA THR A 237 36.92 10.80 3.82
C THR A 237 36.99 11.85 2.72
N TYR A 238 36.28 12.97 2.86
CA TYR A 238 36.34 14.06 1.89
C TYR A 238 37.79 14.49 1.62
N GLU A 239 38.59 14.64 2.67
CA GLU A 239 39.96 15.09 2.56
C GLU A 239 40.83 14.08 1.80
N SER A 240 40.81 12.80 2.20
CA SER A 240 41.62 11.77 1.55
C SER A 240 41.24 11.57 0.08
N VAL A 241 39.95 11.60 -0.24
CA VAL A 241 39.46 11.45 -1.61
C VAL A 241 39.74 12.68 -2.44
N SER A 242 39.64 13.89 -1.88
CA SER A 242 39.92 15.12 -2.62
C SER A 242 41.39 15.21 -3.05
N HIS A 243 42.32 14.82 -2.18
CA HIS A 243 43.74 14.74 -2.50
C HIS A 243 44.00 13.66 -3.54
N PHE A 244 43.45 12.46 -3.35
CA PHE A 244 43.57 11.37 -4.31
C PHE A 244 43.05 11.75 -5.70
N LEU A 245 41.86 12.33 -5.81
CA LEU A 245 41.27 12.71 -7.10
C LEU A 245 42.03 13.85 -7.78
N LYS A 246 42.57 14.81 -7.03
CA LYS A 246 43.43 15.87 -7.60
C LYS A 246 44.69 15.31 -8.24
N ASP A 247 45.34 14.33 -7.60
CA ASP A 247 46.58 13.75 -8.11
C ASP A 247 46.33 12.69 -9.21
N PHE A 248 45.21 11.97 -9.10
CA PHE A 248 44.87 10.88 -10.00
C PHE A 248 44.21 11.35 -11.30
N LEU A 249 43.33 12.36 -11.23
CA LEU A 249 42.63 12.95 -12.37
C LEU A 249 43.28 14.25 -12.87
N HIS A 250 44.58 14.44 -12.60
CA HIS A 250 45.32 15.63 -13.03
C HIS A 250 45.44 15.70 -14.57
N GLU A 251 45.33 16.90 -15.15
CA GLU A 251 45.36 17.13 -16.60
C GLU A 251 46.69 16.71 -17.26
N ASP A 252 47.79 16.75 -16.49
CA ASP A 252 49.13 16.33 -16.95
C ASP A 252 49.25 14.81 -17.20
N ARG A 253 48.21 14.01 -16.88
CA ARG A 253 48.21 12.57 -17.15
C ARG A 253 47.60 12.28 -18.52
N GLU A 254 48.42 11.74 -19.42
CA GLU A 254 48.08 11.52 -20.83
C GLU A 254 47.08 10.37 -21.10
N ASP A 255 46.58 9.65 -20.09
CA ASP A 255 45.67 8.52 -20.32
C ASP A 255 44.86 8.12 -19.06
N VAL A 256 43.73 8.78 -18.83
CA VAL A 256 42.85 8.48 -17.68
C VAL A 256 41.45 8.05 -18.12
N ASP A 257 41.35 7.14 -19.09
CA ASP A 257 40.10 6.39 -19.34
C ASP A 257 39.94 5.27 -18.29
N VAL A 258 40.02 5.66 -17.03
CA VAL A 258 39.91 4.82 -15.84
C VAL A 258 38.86 5.40 -14.91
N GLU A 259 37.87 4.59 -14.61
CA GLU A 259 36.77 4.90 -13.70
C GLU A 259 37.17 4.56 -12.26
N VAL A 260 36.99 5.50 -11.33
CA VAL A 260 37.31 5.32 -9.91
C VAL A 260 36.03 4.96 -9.17
N VAL A 261 36.02 3.79 -8.52
CA VAL A 261 34.87 3.27 -7.80
C VAL A 261 35.20 3.22 -6.31
N PHE A 262 34.51 4.00 -5.51
CA PHE A 262 34.67 3.99 -4.05
C PHE A 262 33.72 2.98 -3.41
N LEU A 263 34.26 2.09 -2.57
CA LEU A 263 33.46 1.14 -1.78
C LEU A 263 33.68 1.42 -0.28
N HIS A 264 32.64 1.91 0.39
CA HIS A 264 32.68 2.27 1.81
C HIS A 264 31.41 1.84 2.55
N ARG A 265 31.51 1.61 3.86
CA ARG A 265 30.39 1.12 4.68
C ARG A 265 29.35 2.19 4.97
N ASN A 266 29.82 3.41 5.25
CA ASN A 266 28.96 4.53 5.63
C ASN A 266 28.59 5.35 4.40
N GLU A 267 27.44 6.02 4.47
CA GLU A 267 27.05 6.98 3.44
C GLU A 267 27.98 8.21 3.45
N PRO A 268 28.27 8.80 2.28
CA PRO A 268 29.11 9.98 2.18
C PRO A 268 28.39 11.21 2.77
N ASP A 269 29.13 12.02 3.53
CA ASP A 269 28.63 13.32 4.00
C ASP A 269 28.31 14.25 2.82
N LEU A 270 27.50 15.29 3.06
CA LEU A 270 27.03 16.23 2.01
C LEU A 270 28.17 16.86 1.20
N GLU A 271 29.30 17.17 1.83
CA GLU A 271 30.49 17.71 1.15
C GLU A 271 31.12 16.68 0.21
N PHE A 272 31.21 15.43 0.67
CA PHE A 272 31.74 14.33 -0.13
C PHE A 272 30.78 13.96 -1.27
N GLU A 273 29.47 13.98 -1.03
CA GLU A 273 28.48 13.86 -2.11
C GLU A 273 28.64 14.97 -3.16
N GLY A 274 28.92 16.20 -2.73
CA GLY A 274 29.23 17.32 -3.62
C GLY A 274 30.46 17.06 -4.50
N LEU A 275 31.51 16.45 -3.94
CA LEU A 275 32.71 16.05 -4.68
C LEU A 275 32.41 14.95 -5.69
N LEU A 276 31.68 13.91 -5.30
CA LEU A 276 31.27 12.82 -6.18
C LEU A 276 30.44 13.33 -7.37
N LYS A 277 29.50 14.26 -7.12
CA LYS A 277 28.67 14.87 -8.17
C LYS A 277 29.45 15.73 -9.16
N ARG A 278 30.54 16.39 -8.73
CA ARG A 278 31.41 17.16 -9.63
C ARG A 278 32.17 16.28 -10.61
N ASN A 279 32.51 15.06 -10.19
CA ASN A 279 33.31 14.10 -10.96
C ASN A 279 32.48 12.89 -11.42
N SER A 280 31.17 13.05 -11.65
CA SER A 280 30.23 11.94 -11.89
C SER A 280 30.50 11.13 -13.16
N THR A 281 31.30 11.64 -14.09
CA THR A 281 31.70 10.92 -15.31
C THR A 281 32.84 9.93 -15.09
N CYS A 282 33.60 10.11 -14.01
CA CYS A 282 34.82 9.36 -13.72
C CYS A 282 34.76 8.66 -12.36
N VAL A 283 33.83 9.04 -11.49
CA VAL A 283 33.76 8.58 -10.10
C VAL A 283 32.37 8.06 -9.78
N GLU A 284 32.32 6.83 -9.28
CA GLU A 284 31.11 6.23 -8.70
C GLU A 284 31.35 5.82 -7.24
N PHE A 285 30.29 5.82 -6.43
CA PHE A 285 30.34 5.41 -5.02
C PHE A 285 29.30 4.33 -4.75
N PHE A 286 29.74 3.26 -4.10
CA PHE A 286 28.89 2.16 -3.64
C PHE A 286 29.01 1.98 -2.13
N GLN A 287 27.85 1.82 -1.50
CA GLN A 287 27.79 1.42 -0.10
C GLN A 287 27.94 -0.10 0.02
N GLY A 288 28.90 -0.54 0.84
CA GLY A 288 29.17 -1.95 1.07
C GLY A 288 30.50 -2.20 1.78
N THR A 289 30.83 -3.46 2.00
CA THR A 289 32.09 -3.84 2.66
C THR A 289 32.90 -4.80 1.81
N MET A 290 34.23 -4.66 1.80
CA MET A 290 35.14 -5.60 1.13
C MET A 290 35.09 -7.01 1.72
N PHE A 291 34.58 -7.17 2.95
CA PHE A 291 34.45 -8.48 3.59
C PHE A 291 33.26 -9.29 3.07
N ASN A 292 32.33 -8.65 2.37
CA ASN A 292 31.17 -9.30 1.80
C ASN A 292 31.42 -9.61 0.31
N SER A 293 31.34 -10.89 -0.06
CA SER A 293 31.54 -11.32 -1.45
C SER A 293 30.51 -10.70 -2.40
N VAL A 294 29.28 -10.49 -1.93
CA VAL A 294 28.20 -9.87 -2.73
C VAL A 294 28.54 -8.42 -3.07
N ASP A 295 29.09 -7.66 -2.12
CA ASP A 295 29.47 -6.26 -2.35
C ASP A 295 30.68 -6.16 -3.29
N LEU A 296 31.62 -7.10 -3.18
CA LEU A 296 32.73 -7.24 -4.13
C LEU A 296 32.24 -7.55 -5.55
N GLU A 297 31.26 -8.44 -5.71
CA GLU A 297 30.66 -8.75 -7.01
C GLU A 297 29.91 -7.55 -7.60
N ARG A 298 29.29 -6.71 -6.76
CA ARG A 298 28.60 -5.50 -7.20
C ARG A 298 29.54 -4.47 -7.84
N VAL A 299 30.78 -4.37 -7.36
CA VAL A 299 31.77 -3.38 -7.84
C VAL A 299 32.76 -3.97 -8.85
N LYS A 300 32.79 -5.28 -9.04
CA LYS A 300 33.63 -5.92 -10.05
C LYS A 300 32.89 -5.96 -11.38
N LYS A 301 33.49 -5.40 -12.44
CA LYS A 301 33.12 -5.81 -13.81
C LYS A 301 33.51 -7.28 -13.94
N ALA A 302 32.54 -8.17 -14.22
CA ALA A 302 32.86 -9.55 -14.56
C ALA A 302 33.88 -9.51 -15.71
N ALA A 303 35.11 -9.93 -15.45
CA ALA A 303 36.09 -10.10 -16.50
C ALA A 303 35.46 -11.09 -17.47
N GLY A 304 35.07 -10.61 -18.66
CA GLY A 304 34.71 -11.51 -19.74
C GLY A 304 35.89 -12.44 -19.90
N SER A 305 35.65 -13.73 -19.65
CA SER A 305 36.55 -14.81 -20.00
C SER A 305 36.77 -14.73 -21.51
N GLY A 306 37.76 -13.92 -21.91
CA GLY A 306 38.32 -13.94 -23.25
C GLY A 306 39.07 -15.25 -23.40
N ALA A 307 38.50 -16.13 -24.22
CA ALA A 307 39.24 -17.18 -24.90
C ALA A 307 40.28 -16.56 -25.84
#